data_AF-A0A2U8TJG3-F1
#
_entry.id   AF-A0A2U8TJG3-F1
#
_cell.length_a   1.000
_cell.length_b   1.000
_cell.length_c   1.000
_cell.angle_alpha   90.00
_cell.angle_beta   90.00
_cell.angle_gamma   90.00
#
_symmetry.space_group_name_H-M   'P 1'
#
loop_
_entity.id
_entity.type
_entity.pdbx_description
1 polymer ?
#
loop_
_entity_poly.entity_id
_entity_poly.type
_entity_poly.pdbx_seq_one_letter_code
_entity_poly.pdbx_strand_id
1 'polypeptide(L)' 'MTKPPASESENTLNSADSKQYRGFLQRKVDAARLSQRQGQYLSNEEIETKFAARRAQAAE' A
#
# COMPACT_ATOMS: atom_id res chain seq x y z
N MET A 1 -40.07 -3.72 19.07
CA MET A 1 -38.91 -4.51 18.63
C MET A 1 -38.01 -3.61 17.82
N THR A 2 -36.85 -3.26 18.38
CA THR A 2 -35.87 -2.32 17.83
C THR A 2 -35.14 -2.95 16.63
N LYS A 3 -35.15 -2.24 15.50
CA LYS A 3 -34.39 -2.54 14.29
C LYS A 3 -32.88 -2.50 14.62
N PRO A 4 -32.06 -3.48 14.21
CA PRO A 4 -30.61 -3.42 14.44
C PRO A 4 -29.97 -2.31 13.59
N PRO A 5 -28.91 -1.63 14.08
CA PRO A 5 -28.27 -0.54 13.34
C PRO A 5 -27.54 -1.06 12.11
N ALA A 6 -27.81 -0.43 10.97
CA ALA A 6 -27.18 -0.70 9.69
C ALA A 6 -25.73 -0.14 9.62
N SER A 7 -24.83 -0.62 10.49
CA SER A 7 -23.43 -0.18 10.50
C SER A 7 -22.39 -1.30 10.60
N GLU A 8 -22.80 -2.57 10.51
CA GLU A 8 -21.86 -3.72 10.47
C GLU A 8 -21.86 -4.46 9.13
N SER A 9 -22.41 -3.85 8.08
CA SER A 9 -22.23 -4.34 6.73
C SER A 9 -20.84 -3.90 6.23
N GLU A 10 -19.96 -4.89 6.02
CA GLU A 10 -18.82 -4.87 5.09
C GLU A 10 -17.41 -4.52 5.60
N ASN A 11 -16.98 -5.02 6.77
CA ASN A 11 -15.55 -5.27 6.97
C ASN A 11 -15.24 -6.66 7.53
N THR A 12 -15.98 -7.66 7.09
CA THR A 12 -15.54 -9.06 7.17
C THR A 12 -14.86 -9.41 5.85
N LEU A 13 -13.64 -8.88 5.67
CA LEU A 13 -12.76 -9.34 4.61
C LEU A 13 -12.64 -10.86 4.76
N ASN A 14 -13.24 -11.61 3.83
CA ASN A 14 -13.29 -13.06 3.80
C ASN A 14 -11.92 -13.63 4.23
N SER A 15 -11.89 -14.65 5.09
CA SER A 15 -10.63 -15.17 5.65
C SER A 15 -9.60 -15.51 4.57
N ALA A 16 -10.05 -15.89 3.38
CA ALA A 16 -9.21 -16.09 2.20
C ALA A 16 -8.55 -14.78 1.71
N ASP A 17 -9.33 -13.71 1.54
CA ASP A 17 -8.86 -12.38 1.10
C ASP A 17 -7.89 -11.78 2.13
N SER A 18 -8.17 -11.97 3.43
CA SER A 18 -7.27 -11.58 4.51
C SER A 18 -5.92 -12.30 4.44
N LYS A 19 -5.90 -13.61 4.12
CA LYS A 19 -4.65 -14.38 3.97
C LYS A 19 -3.88 -13.97 2.73
N GLN A 20 -4.57 -13.77 1.61
CA GLN A 20 -3.96 -13.30 0.37
C GLN A 20 -3.34 -11.91 0.54
N TYR A 21 -4.07 -10.99 1.16
CA TYR A 21 -3.59 -9.64 1.45
C TYR A 21 -2.36 -9.66 2.37
N ARG A 22 -2.39 -10.46 3.45
CA ARG A 22 -1.21 -10.63 4.32
C ARG A 22 -0.02 -11.21 3.57
N GLY A 23 -0.23 -12.21 2.71
CA GLY A 23 0.84 -12.79 1.89
C GLY A 23 1.44 -11.78 0.90
N PHE A 24 0.59 -10.94 0.30
CA PHE A 24 1.04 -9.84 -0.54
C PHE A 24 1.88 -8.82 0.23
N LEU A 25 1.40 -8.37 1.40
CA LEU A 25 2.13 -7.42 2.24
C LEU A 25 3.49 -7.97 2.68
N GLN A 26 3.53 -9.24 3.07
CA GLN A 26 4.79 -9.89 3.48
C GLN A 26 5.83 -9.83 2.35
N ARG A 27 5.46 -10.24 1.13
CA ARG A 27 6.36 -10.18 -0.04
C ARG A 27 6.82 -8.75 -0.35
N LYS A 28 5.91 -7.78 -0.27
CA LYS A 28 6.23 -6.36 -0.49
C LYS A 28 7.26 -5.84 0.52
N VAL A 29 7.07 -6.16 1.80
CA VAL A 29 7.96 -5.73 2.88
C VAL A 29 9.32 -6.42 2.78
N ASP A 30 9.36 -7.72 2.47
CA ASP A 30 10.62 -8.45 2.35
C ASP A 30 11.47 -7.92 1.19
N ALA A 31 10.85 -7.57 0.06
CA ALA A 31 11.54 -6.91 -1.05
C ALA A 31 12.10 -5.55 -0.62
N ALA A 32 11.32 -4.71 0.06
CA ALA A 32 11.78 -3.40 0.53
C ALA A 32 12.95 -3.53 1.54
N ARG A 33 12.89 -4.50 2.45
CA ARG A 33 13.98 -4.79 3.39
C ARG A 33 15.25 -5.24 2.70
N LEU A 34 15.13 -6.05 1.63
CA LEU A 34 16.28 -6.45 0.83
C LEU A 34 16.94 -5.23 0.17
N SER A 35 16.15 -4.35 -0.46
CA SER A 35 16.65 -3.10 -1.04
C SER A 35 17.34 -2.22 0.00
N GLN A 36 16.75 -2.06 1.18
CA GLN A 36 17.38 -1.30 2.28
C GLN A 36 18.73 -1.89 2.70
N ARG A 37 18.83 -3.23 2.85
CA ARG A 37 20.11 -3.89 3.18
C ARG A 37 21.17 -3.71 2.09
N GLN A 38 20.74 -3.51 0.84
CA GLN A 38 21.63 -3.21 -0.29
C GLN A 38 21.93 -1.70 -0.43
N GLY A 39 21.46 -0.85 0.49
CA GLY A 39 21.63 0.60 0.41
C GLY A 39 20.81 1.26 -0.70
N GLN A 40 19.80 0.58 -1.24
CA GLN A 40 18.91 1.12 -2.26
C GLN A 40 17.78 1.92 -1.58
N TYR A 41 18.07 3.17 -1.29
CA TYR A 41 17.09 4.14 -0.81
C TYR A 41 17.23 5.44 -1.61
N LEU A 42 16.15 6.22 -1.61
CA LEU A 42 16.14 7.58 -2.14
C LEU A 42 15.85 8.50 -0.97
N SER A 43 16.52 9.66 -0.98
CA SER A 43 16.15 10.78 -0.11
C SER A 43 14.77 11.30 -0.48
N ASN A 44 14.15 12.02 0.45
CA ASN A 44 12.85 12.63 0.21
C ASN A 44 12.87 13.60 -0.98
N GLU A 45 13.94 14.38 -1.11
CA GLU A 45 14.12 15.34 -2.21
C GLU A 45 14.20 14.65 -3.58
N GLU A 46 14.92 13.53 -3.69
CA GLU A 46 14.99 12.74 -4.92
C GLU A 46 13.63 12.14 -5.30
N ILE A 47 12.84 11.72 -4.30
CA ILE A 47 11.48 11.23 -4.52
C ILE A 47 10.61 12.37 -5.04
N GLU A 48 10.57 13.51 -4.36
CA GLU A 48 9.75 14.65 -4.76
C GLU A 48 10.08 15.14 -6.17
N THR A 49 11.37 15.20 -6.52
CA THR A 49 11.82 15.57 -7.86
C THR A 49 11.29 14.60 -8.93
N LYS A 50 11.39 13.29 -8.70
CA LYS A 50 10.86 12.27 -9.62
C LYS A 50 9.35 12.35 -9.77
N PHE A 51 8.63 12.59 -8.68
CA PHE A 51 7.17 12.72 -8.72
C PHE A 51 6.73 14.02 -9.40
N ALA A 52 7.43 15.14 -9.19
CA ALA A 52 7.18 16.38 -9.90
C ALA A 52 7.34 16.21 -11.42
N ALA A 53 8.41 15.57 -11.87
CA ALA A 53 8.63 15.27 -13.29
C ALA A 53 7.51 14.40 -13.89
N ARG A 54 7.08 13.35 -13.18
CA ARG A 54 5.95 12.50 -13.61
C ARG A 54 4.63 13.26 -13.70
N ARG A 55 4.37 14.17 -12.76
CA ARG A 55 3.16 15.02 -12.79
C ARG A 55 3.18 15.99 -13.97
N ALA A 56 4.33 16.58 -14.28
CA ALA A 56 4.49 17.44 -15.44
C ALA A 56 4.23 16.68 -16.74
N GLN A 57 4.83 15.49 -16.91
CA GLN A 57 4.61 14.64 -18.08
C GLN A 57 3.15 14.21 -18.27
N ALA A 58 2.41 13.98 -17.18
CA ALA A 58 1.00 13.58 -17.25
C ALA A 58 0.04 14.76 -17.54
N ALA A 59 0.53 16.00 -17.45
CA ALA A 59 -0.25 17.21 -17.72
C ALA A 59 -0.06 17.74 -19.15
N GLU A 60 0.88 17.16 -19.91
CA GLU A 60 1.07 17.35 -21.36
C GLU A 60 0.17 16.39 -22.16
#